data_AF-B5RI33-F1
#
_entry.id   AF-B5RI33-F1
#
_cell.length_a   1.000
_cell.length_b   1.000
_cell.length_c   1.000
_cell.angle_alpha   90.00
_cell.angle_beta   90.00
_cell.angle_gamma   90.00
#
_symmetry.space_group_name_H-M   'P 1'
#
loop_
_entity.id
_entity.type
_entity.pdbx_description
1 polymer ?
#
loop_
_entity_poly.entity_id
_entity_poly.type
_entity_poly.pdbx_seq_one_letter_code
_entity_poly.pdbx_strand_id
1 'polypeptide(L)'
;KTEPPSPVLATKRKMPSEGPSAKKVKTETVHHSNGQSKNGQSKTKMTPSKLVEPRNDKTLLDIFSGVKLVLPDSVQDHTKLRRYFLAYDGDLVPEYDAASATHTLTEPEEDSHAQRVTPGWIWECIRKRRVVPPC
;
A
#
# COMPACT_ATOMS: atom_id res chain seq x y z
N LYS A 1 -26.60 -62.62 11.28
CA LYS A 1 -27.55 -61.77 10.52
C LYS A 1 -27.61 -60.43 11.22
N THR A 2 -27.61 -59.34 10.44
CA THR A 2 -28.17 -58.01 10.70
C THR A 2 -27.22 -56.94 10.15
N GLU A 3 -27.48 -56.59 8.89
CA GLU A 3 -27.10 -55.36 8.21
C GLU A 3 -27.93 -54.19 8.79
N PRO A 4 -27.36 -53.00 9.02
CA PRO A 4 -28.15 -51.78 9.20
C PRO A 4 -28.23 -50.93 7.91
N PRO A 5 -29.37 -50.24 7.70
CA PRO A 5 -29.86 -49.78 6.40
C PRO A 5 -29.40 -48.37 6.01
N SER A 6 -29.33 -48.12 4.70
CA SER A 6 -29.39 -46.77 4.11
C SER A 6 -30.80 -46.44 3.64
N PRO A 7 -31.29 -45.22 3.92
CA PRO A 7 -32.06 -44.50 2.91
C PRO A 7 -31.66 -43.02 2.80
N VAL A 8 -31.31 -42.58 1.59
CA VAL A 8 -31.03 -41.19 1.22
C VAL A 8 -32.31 -40.58 0.63
N LEU A 9 -32.80 -39.47 1.17
CA LEU A 9 -33.88 -38.69 0.56
C LEU A 9 -33.70 -37.18 0.77
N ALA A 10 -33.95 -36.45 -0.33
CA ALA A 10 -34.15 -35.00 -0.49
C ALA A 10 -32.88 -34.11 -0.31
N THR A 11 -32.56 -33.17 -1.21
CA THR A 11 -33.46 -32.08 -1.65
C THR A 11 -33.19 -31.62 -3.10
N LYS A 12 -34.28 -31.28 -3.81
CA LYS A 12 -34.37 -30.88 -5.21
C LYS A 12 -33.87 -29.44 -5.45
N ARG A 13 -33.11 -29.22 -6.53
CA ARG A 13 -32.81 -27.88 -7.11
C ARG A 13 -33.99 -27.41 -7.97
N LYS A 14 -34.29 -26.11 -7.97
CA LYS A 14 -35.28 -25.51 -8.87
C LYS A 14 -34.71 -24.22 -9.49
N MET A 15 -34.52 -24.24 -10.81
CA MET A 15 -34.33 -23.10 -11.70
C MET A 15 -35.65 -22.84 -12.46
N PRO A 16 -35.90 -21.61 -12.93
CA PRO A 16 -36.35 -21.39 -14.32
C PRO A 16 -35.69 -20.13 -14.94
N SER A 17 -35.13 -20.12 -16.16
CA SER A 17 -35.66 -20.27 -17.53
C SER A 17 -36.35 -19.01 -18.12
N GLU A 18 -35.98 -18.73 -19.38
CA GLU A 18 -35.95 -17.47 -20.16
C GLU A 18 -37.26 -16.94 -20.79
N GLY A 19 -37.25 -15.70 -21.31
CA GLY A 19 -38.14 -15.21 -22.40
C GLY A 19 -38.10 -13.68 -22.69
N PRO A 20 -38.37 -13.19 -23.92
CA PRO A 20 -37.59 -12.13 -24.60
C PRO A 20 -38.32 -10.81 -24.97
N SER A 21 -37.57 -9.75 -25.32
CA SER A 21 -37.61 -8.99 -26.61
C SER A 21 -37.35 -7.46 -26.55
N ALA A 22 -36.37 -7.05 -27.38
CA ALA A 22 -36.20 -5.81 -28.16
C ALA A 22 -36.31 -4.38 -27.53
N LYS A 23 -35.19 -3.64 -27.59
CA LYS A 23 -35.09 -2.35 -28.33
C LYS A 23 -33.64 -1.95 -28.58
N LYS A 24 -33.38 -1.55 -29.83
CA LYS A 24 -32.10 -1.10 -30.39
C LYS A 24 -31.71 0.28 -29.86
N VAL A 25 -30.42 0.56 -29.66
CA VAL A 25 -29.75 1.80 -30.11
C VAL A 25 -28.25 1.54 -30.24
N LYS A 26 -27.74 1.85 -31.43
CA LYS A 26 -26.35 1.95 -31.86
C LYS A 26 -25.86 3.37 -31.57
N THR A 27 -24.67 3.57 -31.01
CA THR A 27 -23.77 4.71 -31.32
C THR A 27 -22.39 4.40 -30.74
N GLU A 28 -21.42 4.25 -31.64
CA GLU A 28 -20.00 4.40 -31.36
C GLU A 28 -19.68 5.89 -31.23
N THR A 29 -18.79 6.28 -30.33
CA THR A 29 -17.89 7.43 -30.56
C THR A 29 -16.58 7.20 -29.82
N VAL A 30 -15.59 6.83 -30.62
CA VAL A 30 -14.17 7.05 -30.36
C VAL A 30 -13.96 8.56 -30.16
N HIS A 31 -13.47 8.95 -28.99
CA HIS A 31 -12.92 10.29 -28.81
C HIS A 31 -11.39 10.23 -28.93
N HIS A 32 -10.93 10.37 -30.17
CA HIS A 32 -9.62 10.95 -30.42
C HIS A 32 -9.66 12.41 -29.97
N SER A 33 -8.65 12.87 -29.23
CA SER A 33 -8.32 14.29 -29.22
C SER A 33 -6.81 14.48 -29.12
N ASN A 34 -6.38 15.17 -30.16
CA ASN A 34 -5.04 15.57 -30.56
C ASN A 34 -4.47 16.61 -29.59
N GLY A 35 -3.21 16.41 -29.20
CA GLY A 35 -2.43 17.36 -28.42
C GLY A 35 -0.99 17.44 -28.93
N GLN A 36 -0.81 17.77 -30.21
CA GLN A 36 0.48 18.26 -30.69
C GLN A 36 0.79 19.61 -30.03
N SER A 37 1.90 19.69 -29.30
CA SER A 37 2.68 20.92 -29.24
C SER A 37 4.16 20.59 -29.38
N LYS A 38 4.77 21.19 -30.40
CA LYS A 38 6.16 21.00 -30.79
C LYS A 38 7.07 21.94 -29.99
N ASN A 39 8.14 21.36 -29.47
CA ASN A 39 9.53 21.82 -29.50
C ASN A 39 9.91 23.23 -29.01
N GLY A 40 10.78 23.28 -28.00
CA GLY A 40 11.59 24.44 -27.64
C GLY A 40 12.74 24.05 -26.72
N GLN A 41 13.89 23.65 -27.28
CA GLN A 41 15.14 23.47 -26.55
C GLN A 41 15.60 24.80 -25.92
N SER A 42 15.98 24.78 -24.65
CA SER A 42 17.14 25.54 -24.18
C SER A 42 17.75 24.88 -22.93
N LYS A 43 19.02 24.52 -23.06
CA LYS A 43 19.90 24.09 -21.97
C LYS A 43 20.18 25.28 -21.07
N THR A 44 20.07 25.13 -19.74
CA THR A 44 21.09 25.60 -18.76
C THR A 44 20.70 25.31 -17.31
N LYS A 45 21.65 24.67 -16.61
CA LYS A 45 21.94 24.69 -15.17
C LYS A 45 20.90 24.11 -14.20
N MET A 46 21.25 22.92 -13.73
CA MET A 46 20.63 22.20 -12.63
C MET A 46 20.95 22.92 -11.30
N THR A 47 20.04 23.77 -10.86
CA THR A 47 19.87 24.09 -9.44
C THR A 47 18.63 23.33 -8.98
N PRO A 48 18.66 22.52 -7.90
CA PRO A 48 17.43 21.96 -7.37
C PRO A 48 16.69 23.11 -6.68
N SER A 49 15.91 23.83 -7.47
CA SER A 49 14.89 24.74 -6.99
C SER A 49 13.96 23.89 -6.13
N LYS A 50 13.94 24.13 -4.82
CA LYS A 50 12.81 23.77 -3.96
C LYS A 50 11.59 24.43 -4.58
N LEU A 51 10.92 23.70 -5.46
CA LEU A 51 9.57 24.00 -5.90
C LEU A 51 8.71 23.61 -4.71
N VAL A 52 8.54 24.57 -3.80
CA VAL A 52 7.51 24.45 -2.78
C VAL A 52 6.22 24.80 -3.50
N GLU A 53 5.66 23.82 -4.21
CA GLU A 53 4.29 23.86 -4.69
C GLU A 53 3.33 24.22 -3.54
N PRO A 54 2.15 24.78 -3.87
CA PRO A 54 1.16 25.17 -2.88
C PRO A 54 0.90 24.00 -1.93
N ARG A 55 1.10 24.22 -0.62
CA ARG A 55 0.72 23.27 0.41
C ARG A 55 -0.77 23.01 0.28
N ASN A 56 -1.10 21.91 -0.35
CA ASN A 56 -2.39 21.31 -0.16
C ASN A 56 -2.34 20.80 1.28
N ASP A 57 -2.88 21.54 2.25
CA ASP A 57 -2.94 21.11 3.66
C ASP A 57 -3.74 19.80 3.86
N LYS A 58 -4.22 19.22 2.77
CA LYS A 58 -4.98 17.97 2.66
C LYS A 58 -4.12 16.76 2.27
N THR A 59 -2.84 16.94 1.92
CA THR A 59 -1.95 15.83 1.57
C THR A 59 -1.15 15.35 2.77
N LEU A 60 -0.90 14.04 2.85
CA LEU A 60 -0.03 13.45 3.85
C LEU A 60 1.43 13.84 3.58
N LEU A 61 2.27 13.75 4.61
CA LEU A 61 3.68 14.11 4.53
C LEU A 61 4.54 12.88 4.24
N ASP A 62 5.63 13.09 3.52
CA ASP A 62 6.60 12.04 3.22
C ASP A 62 7.65 12.02 4.35
N ILE A 63 7.28 11.40 5.49
CA ILE A 63 8.12 11.40 6.70
C ILE A 63 9.15 10.28 6.64
N PHE A 64 8.73 9.11 6.18
CA PHE A 64 9.52 7.88 6.23
C PHE A 64 10.09 7.48 4.87
N SER A 65 10.19 8.42 3.93
CA SER A 65 10.76 8.15 2.60
C SER A 65 12.15 7.51 2.70
N GLY A 66 12.30 6.34 2.09
CA GLY A 66 13.54 5.56 2.14
C GLY A 66 13.74 4.74 3.42
N VAL A 67 12.81 4.79 4.37
CA VAL A 67 12.80 3.91 5.55
C VAL A 67 12.12 2.61 5.19
N LYS A 68 12.94 1.56 5.10
CA LYS A 68 12.50 0.16 5.03
C LYS A 68 12.47 -0.43 6.44
N LEU A 69 11.29 -0.82 6.91
CA LEU A 69 11.05 -1.28 8.28
C LEU A 69 10.55 -2.72 8.30
N VAL A 70 11.18 -3.56 9.12
CA VAL A 70 10.58 -4.82 9.56
C VAL A 70 9.64 -4.54 10.73
N LEU A 71 8.36 -4.84 10.52
CA LEU A 71 7.28 -4.67 11.50
C LEU A 71 6.67 -6.05 11.82
N PRO A 72 7.01 -6.66 12.97
CA PRO A 72 6.47 -7.96 13.35
C PRO A 72 4.97 -7.89 13.68
N ASP A 73 4.24 -8.93 13.33
CA ASP A 73 2.81 -9.07 13.64
C ASP A 73 2.52 -9.16 15.15
N SER A 74 3.55 -9.50 15.96
CA SER A 74 3.46 -9.61 17.43
C SER A 74 3.46 -8.26 18.16
N VAL A 75 3.79 -7.16 17.46
CA VAL A 75 3.85 -5.82 18.04
C VAL A 75 2.44 -5.32 18.38
N GLN A 76 2.30 -4.71 19.56
CA GLN A 76 1.05 -4.08 19.98
C GLN A 76 0.65 -2.97 18.99
N ASP A 77 -0.64 -2.84 18.71
CA ASP A 77 -1.16 -1.90 17.71
C ASP A 77 -0.58 -2.10 16.29
N HIS A 78 -0.16 -3.32 15.93
CA HIS A 78 0.42 -3.66 14.62
C HIS A 78 -0.33 -3.01 13.45
N THR A 79 -1.65 -3.21 13.35
CA THR A 79 -2.48 -2.67 12.27
C THR A 79 -2.42 -1.13 12.20
N LYS A 80 -2.37 -0.47 13.36
CA LYS A 80 -2.32 0.99 13.43
C LYS A 80 -0.94 1.51 13.03
N LEU A 81 0.12 0.89 13.52
CA LEU A 81 1.50 1.21 13.14
C LEU A 81 1.70 1.03 11.64
N ARG A 82 1.32 -0.13 11.09
CA ARG A 82 1.37 -0.41 9.65
C ARG A 82 0.63 0.65 8.84
N ARG A 83 -0.62 0.95 9.22
CA ARG A 83 -1.43 1.95 8.50
C ARG A 83 -0.76 3.32 8.48
N TYR A 84 -0.26 3.80 9.63
CA TYR A 84 0.32 5.13 9.72
C TYR A 84 1.71 5.19 9.08
N PHE A 85 2.55 4.18 9.28
CA PHE A 85 3.88 4.12 8.68
C PHE A 85 3.80 4.18 7.15
N LEU A 86 2.96 3.34 6.52
CA LEU A 86 2.73 3.36 5.07
C LEU A 86 2.12 4.68 4.59
N ALA A 87 1.21 5.28 5.37
CA ALA A 87 0.54 6.52 5.00
C ALA A 87 1.47 7.74 4.96
N TYR A 88 2.58 7.71 5.73
CA TYR A 88 3.60 8.74 5.73
C TYR A 88 4.87 8.33 4.96
N ASP A 89 4.68 7.57 3.87
CA ASP A 89 5.70 7.17 2.88
C ASP A 89 6.78 6.20 3.41
N GLY A 90 6.42 5.30 4.33
CA GLY A 90 7.32 4.23 4.79
C GLY A 90 7.14 2.93 4.00
N ASP A 91 8.21 2.14 3.88
CA ASP A 91 8.21 0.83 3.21
C ASP A 91 8.29 -0.31 4.22
N LEU A 92 7.32 -1.23 4.21
CA LEU A 92 7.37 -2.43 5.05
C LEU A 92 8.10 -3.57 4.35
N VAL A 93 9.03 -4.17 5.06
CA VAL A 93 9.79 -5.33 4.60
C VAL A 93 9.35 -6.56 5.40
N PRO A 94 9.04 -7.69 4.74
CA PRO A 94 8.75 -8.94 5.43
C PRO A 94 9.95 -9.43 6.25
N GLU A 95 9.70 -10.19 7.32
CA GLU A 95 10.76 -10.69 8.20
C GLU A 95 11.81 -11.54 7.47
N TYR A 96 11.42 -12.29 6.44
CA TYR A 96 12.35 -13.11 5.65
C TYR A 96 13.31 -12.29 4.76
N ASP A 97 13.05 -11.00 4.55
CA ASP A 97 13.89 -10.07 3.80
C ASP A 97 14.48 -8.99 4.72
N ALA A 98 14.64 -9.30 6.01
CA ALA A 98 15.18 -8.35 7.00
C ALA A 98 16.56 -7.78 6.64
N ALA A 99 17.34 -8.49 5.80
CA ALA A 99 18.62 -8.01 5.27
C ALA A 99 18.49 -6.75 4.40
N SER A 100 17.34 -6.52 3.74
CA SER A 100 17.10 -5.33 2.92
C SER A 100 16.57 -4.15 3.73
N ALA A 101 16.22 -4.37 5.01
CA ALA A 101 15.65 -3.37 5.88
C ALA A 101 16.69 -2.40 6.41
N THR A 102 16.27 -1.14 6.56
CA THR A 102 17.08 -0.08 7.17
C THR A 102 16.81 0.05 8.67
N HIS A 103 15.62 -0.38 9.11
CA HIS A 103 15.14 -0.26 10.48
C HIS A 103 14.40 -1.54 10.87
N THR A 104 14.41 -1.88 12.16
CA THR A 104 13.68 -3.03 12.70
C THR A 104 13.11 -2.74 14.09
N LEU A 105 11.95 -3.31 14.42
CA LEU A 105 11.40 -3.30 15.79
C LEU A 105 11.84 -4.50 16.63
N THR A 106 12.50 -5.48 16.03
CA THR A 106 13.09 -6.64 16.72
C THR A 106 14.57 -6.45 16.94
N GLU A 107 15.20 -7.40 17.63
CA GLU A 107 16.65 -7.48 17.62
C GLU A 107 17.12 -7.65 16.17
N PRO A 108 18.08 -6.83 15.69
CA PRO A 108 18.68 -7.03 14.39
C PRO A 108 19.44 -8.36 14.38
N GLU A 109 19.44 -9.03 13.23
CA GLU A 109 20.32 -10.18 12.99
C GLU A 109 21.80 -9.75 13.05
N GLU A 110 22.72 -10.64 13.44
CA GLU A 110 24.14 -10.29 13.61
C GLU A 110 24.78 -9.64 12.37
N ASP A 111 24.31 -9.99 11.18
CA ASP A 111 24.80 -9.45 9.90
C ASP A 111 23.96 -8.27 9.36
N SER A 112 22.93 -7.84 10.09
CA SER A 112 22.04 -6.78 9.64
C SER A 112 22.57 -5.40 10.00
N HIS A 113 22.59 -4.50 9.01
CA HIS A 113 22.84 -3.07 9.23
C HIS A 113 21.58 -2.30 9.67
N ALA A 114 20.47 -3.00 9.94
CA ALA A 114 19.21 -2.37 10.32
C ALA A 114 19.30 -1.72 11.71
N GLN A 115 18.83 -0.47 11.79
CA GLN A 115 18.76 0.25 13.04
C GLN A 115 17.56 -0.20 13.87
N ARG A 116 17.81 -0.68 15.10
CA ARG A 116 16.74 -1.04 16.03
C ARG A 116 15.99 0.22 16.49
N VAL A 117 14.67 0.21 16.37
CA VAL A 117 13.77 1.29 16.80
C VAL A 117 12.61 0.73 17.61
N THR A 118 11.80 1.64 18.16
CA THR A 118 10.61 1.28 18.95
C THR A 118 9.34 1.79 18.28
N PRO A 119 8.16 1.25 18.61
CA PRO A 119 6.89 1.83 18.18
C PRO A 119 6.76 3.32 18.55
N GLY A 120 7.35 3.73 19.68
CA GLY A 120 7.38 5.12 20.14
C GLY A 120 8.11 6.05 19.17
N TRP A 121 9.21 5.58 18.56
CA TRP A 121 9.96 6.34 17.56
C TRP A 121 9.12 6.69 16.33
N ILE A 122 8.30 5.75 15.84
CA ILE A 122 7.39 6.00 14.70
C ILE A 122 6.42 7.14 15.05
N TRP A 123 5.77 7.06 16.22
CA TRP A 123 4.85 8.10 16.67
C TRP A 123 5.53 9.43 16.93
N GLU A 124 6.77 9.42 17.39
CA GLU A 124 7.56 10.63 17.58
C GLU A 124 7.92 11.30 16.26
N CYS A 125 8.33 10.51 15.25
CA CYS A 125 8.59 11.02 13.90
C CYS A 125 7.35 11.71 13.31
N ILE A 126 6.17 11.09 13.47
CA ILE A 126 4.89 11.66 13.02
C ILE A 126 4.58 12.96 13.77
N ARG A 127 4.68 12.97 15.11
CA ARG A 127 4.44 14.17 15.93
C ARG A 127 5.37 15.32 15.58
N LYS A 128 6.64 15.03 15.30
CA LYS A 128 7.65 16.02 14.92
C LYS A 128 7.69 16.31 13.42
N ARG A 129 6.86 15.63 12.62
CA ARG A 129 6.78 15.77 11.15
C ARG A 129 8.11 15.56 10.42
N ARG A 130 8.99 14.71 10.96
CA ARG A 130 10.30 14.36 10.41
C ARG A 130 10.87 13.12 11.09
N VAL A 131 11.77 12.41 10.43
CA VAL A 131 12.56 11.36 11.08
C VAL A 131 13.39 11.96 12.22
N VAL A 132 13.38 11.30 13.38
CA VAL A 132 14.22 11.65 14.53
C VAL A 132 15.27 10.57 14.76
N PRO A 133 16.36 10.87 15.50
CA PRO A 133 17.28 9.83 15.94
C PRO A 133 16.56 8.74 16.75
N PRO A 134 16.95 7.47 16.61
CA PRO A 134 16.46 6.39 17.46
C PRO A 134 16.91 6.62 18.91
N CYS A 135 16.09 6.16 19.87
CA CYS A 135 16.37 6.24 21.30
C CYS A 135 16.67 4.86 21.88
#